data_AF-A0AAX2H7D6-F1
#
_entry.id   AF-A0AAX2H7D6-F1
#
_cell.length_a   1.000
_cell.length_b   1.000
_cell.length_c   1.000
_cell.angle_alpha   90.00
_cell.angle_beta   90.00
_cell.angle_gamma   90.00
#
_symmetry.space_group_name_H-M   'P 1'
#
loop_
_entity.id
_entity.type
_entity.pdbx_description
1 polymer ?
#
loop_
_entity_poly.entity_id
_entity_poly.type
_entity_poly.pdbx_seq_one_letter_code
_entity_poly.pdbx_strand_id
1 'polypeptide(L)'
;MGYTYWESGKEAGARHSLSFAPVFVYEFGQGDIKPFIEAGVGVAMFSGTNAGDQKFGSSFNFEDRIGAGLKFGDTQKVGVRATHYSNAGIKEPNDGIESYALFYSHSI
;
A
#
# COMPACT_ATOMS: atom_id res chain seq x y z
N MET A 1 -6.82 -5.99 3.54
CA MET A 1 -7.66 -4.85 3.09
C MET A 1 -7.06 -3.58 3.67
N GLY A 2 -7.01 -2.52 2.88
CA GLY A 2 -6.52 -1.21 3.30
C GLY A 2 -7.54 -0.11 2.99
N TYR A 3 -7.60 0.89 3.86
CA TYR A 3 -8.17 2.19 3.57
C TYR A 3 -7.04 3.21 3.67
N THR A 4 -6.90 4.08 2.68
CA THR A 4 -5.85 5.11 2.67
C THR A 4 -6.45 6.46 2.35
N TYR A 5 -6.10 7.44 3.18
CA TYR A 5 -6.36 8.84 2.92
C TYR A 5 -5.15 9.45 2.20
N TRP A 6 -5.44 10.20 1.15
CA TRP A 6 -4.46 10.96 0.37
C TRP A 6 -4.74 12.44 0.55
N GLU A 7 -3.75 13.16 1.04
CA GLU A 7 -3.84 14.61 1.19
C GLU A 7 -4.05 15.29 -0.18
N SER A 8 -4.69 16.45 -0.16
CA SER A 8 -4.87 17.26 -1.36
C SER A 8 -3.53 17.70 -1.94
N GLY A 9 -3.44 17.75 -3.26
CA GLY A 9 -2.35 18.37 -4.00
C GLY A 9 -2.87 19.32 -5.08
N LYS A 10 -2.01 19.65 -6.03
CA LYS A 10 -2.32 20.56 -7.15
C LYS A 10 -3.39 20.00 -8.08
N GLU A 11 -3.45 18.68 -8.24
CA GLU A 11 -4.34 18.02 -9.21
C GLU A 11 -5.65 17.54 -8.59
N ALA A 12 -5.70 17.35 -7.27
CA ALA A 12 -6.88 16.86 -6.58
C ALA A 12 -7.01 17.44 -5.17
N GLY A 13 -8.25 17.75 -4.77
CA GLY A 13 -8.59 17.80 -3.34
C GLY A 13 -8.37 16.43 -2.67
N ALA A 14 -8.60 16.33 -1.37
CA ALA A 14 -8.39 15.08 -0.63
C ALA A 14 -9.10 13.87 -1.28
N ARG A 15 -8.46 12.71 -1.19
CA ARG A 15 -8.94 11.46 -1.79
C ARG A 15 -8.84 10.29 -0.82
N HIS A 16 -9.60 9.24 -1.13
CA HIS A 16 -9.60 7.99 -0.40
C HIS A 16 -9.35 6.83 -1.35
N SER A 17 -8.69 5.78 -0.91
CA SER A 17 -8.66 4.51 -1.62
C SER A 17 -9.04 3.35 -0.70
N LEU A 18 -9.72 2.37 -1.30
CA LEU A 18 -9.92 1.04 -0.71
C LEU A 18 -9.09 0.05 -1.50
N SER A 19 -8.31 -0.78 -0.82
CA SER A 19 -7.44 -1.75 -1.46
C SER A 19 -7.49 -3.14 -0.86
N PHE A 20 -7.18 -4.13 -1.69
CA PHE A 20 -7.13 -5.53 -1.30
C PHE A 20 -6.02 -6.24 -2.07
N ALA A 21 -5.15 -6.92 -1.32
CA ALA A 21 -4.03 -7.67 -1.88
C ALA A 21 -3.82 -8.96 -1.08
N PRO A 22 -3.59 -10.11 -1.73
CA PRO A 22 -2.82 -11.18 -1.11
C PRO A 22 -1.40 -10.68 -0.84
N VAL A 23 -0.87 -10.97 0.36
CA VAL A 23 0.48 -10.54 0.76
C VAL A 23 1.27 -11.78 1.18
N PHE A 24 2.35 -12.05 0.48
CA PHE A 24 3.30 -13.07 0.85
C PHE A 24 4.24 -12.51 1.91
N VAL A 25 4.47 -13.28 2.96
CA VAL A 25 5.35 -12.90 4.06
C VAL A 25 6.36 -14.00 4.28
N TYR A 26 7.63 -13.63 4.36
CA TYR A 26 8.71 -14.52 4.78
C TYR A 26 9.23 -14.04 6.14
N GLU A 27 9.03 -14.85 7.18
CA GLU A 27 9.50 -14.58 8.54
C GLU A 27 10.83 -15.33 8.77
N PHE A 28 11.84 -14.60 9.25
CA PHE A 28 13.19 -15.14 9.48
C PHE A 28 13.35 -15.62 10.92
N GLY A 29 13.99 -16.78 11.08
CA GLY A 29 14.46 -17.28 12.37
C GLY A 29 13.36 -17.82 13.30
N GLN A 30 13.77 -18.10 14.53
CA GLN A 30 12.93 -18.59 15.62
C GLN A 30 13.18 -17.72 16.86
N GLY A 31 12.14 -17.49 17.68
CA GLY A 31 12.21 -16.65 18.87
C GLY A 31 11.13 -15.58 18.93
N ASP A 32 11.20 -14.72 19.94
CA ASP A 32 10.18 -13.70 20.22
C ASP A 32 10.28 -12.45 19.33
N ILE A 33 11.38 -12.27 18.61
CA ILE A 33 11.55 -11.19 17.62
C ILE A 33 11.95 -11.83 16.29
N LYS A 34 11.03 -11.79 15.33
CA LYS A 34 11.21 -12.38 14.00
C LYS A 34 11.25 -11.27 12.96
N PRO A 35 12.39 -10.99 12.32
CA PRO A 35 12.43 -10.14 11.15
C PRO A 35 11.53 -10.72 10.06
N PHE A 36 10.95 -9.87 9.22
CA PHE A 36 10.19 -10.34 8.06
C PHE A 36 10.37 -9.40 6.87
N ILE A 37 10.18 -9.97 5.69
CA ILE A 37 9.92 -9.24 4.45
C ILE A 37 8.55 -9.62 3.91
N GLU A 38 7.89 -8.68 3.25
CA GLU A 38 6.59 -8.90 2.62
C GLU A 38 6.56 -8.31 1.22
N ALA A 39 5.81 -8.97 0.33
CA ALA A 39 5.52 -8.50 -1.01
C ALA A 39 4.11 -8.92 -1.42
N GLY A 40 3.41 -8.07 -2.16
CA GLY A 40 2.06 -8.36 -2.61
C GLY A 40 1.69 -7.56 -3.85
N VAL A 41 0.82 -8.16 -4.66
CA VAL A 41 0.19 -7.51 -5.81
C VAL A 41 -1.31 -7.62 -5.61
N GLY A 42 -2.01 -6.51 -5.69
CA GLY A 42 -3.43 -6.40 -5.45
C GLY A 42 -4.10 -5.35 -6.32
N VAL A 43 -5.24 -4.88 -5.83
CA VAL A 43 -6.07 -3.90 -6.52
C VAL A 43 -6.54 -2.83 -5.55
N ALA A 44 -6.79 -1.64 -6.08
CA ALA A 44 -7.28 -0.50 -5.34
C ALA A 44 -8.34 0.27 -6.14
N MET A 45 -9.33 0.80 -5.44
CA MET A 45 -10.32 1.72 -5.97
C MET A 45 -10.16 3.07 -5.28
N PHE A 46 -9.83 4.10 -6.04
CA PHE A 46 -9.71 5.48 -5.56
C PHE A 46 -11.04 6.22 -5.69
N SER A 47 -11.32 7.16 -4.79
CA SER A 47 -12.53 8.00 -4.83
C SER A 47 -12.55 8.99 -6.02
N GLY A 48 -11.52 9.00 -6.86
CA GLY A 48 -11.38 9.81 -8.07
C GLY A 48 -10.29 9.23 -8.99
N THR A 49 -10.09 9.85 -10.16
CA THR A 49 -9.08 9.44 -11.16
C THR A 49 -7.76 10.20 -11.01
N ASN A 50 -7.58 10.89 -9.89
CA ASN A 50 -6.42 11.69 -9.50
C ASN A 50 -6.30 11.69 -7.97
N ALA A 51 -5.10 11.87 -7.44
CA ALA A 51 -4.83 12.10 -6.02
C ALA A 51 -3.49 12.84 -5.85
N GLY A 52 -3.40 13.74 -4.86
CA GLY A 52 -2.23 14.59 -4.70
C GLY A 52 -1.94 15.43 -5.96
N ASP A 53 -0.73 15.27 -6.49
CA ASP A 53 -0.25 15.93 -7.70
C ASP A 53 -0.35 15.01 -8.94
N GLN A 54 -0.95 13.82 -8.81
CA GLN A 54 -0.90 12.76 -9.83
C GLN A 54 -2.26 12.53 -10.51
N LYS A 55 -2.24 12.29 -11.83
CA LYS A 55 -3.40 11.93 -12.66
C LYS A 55 -3.31 10.46 -13.08
N PHE A 56 -4.19 9.62 -12.56
CA PHE A 56 -4.20 8.18 -12.89
C PHE A 56 -4.98 7.90 -14.17
N GLY A 57 -5.97 8.73 -14.49
CA GLY A 57 -6.89 8.48 -15.60
C GLY A 57 -7.99 7.45 -15.28
N SER A 58 -7.76 6.54 -14.33
CA SER A 58 -8.74 5.57 -13.81
C SER A 58 -8.85 5.64 -12.28
N SER A 59 -10.04 5.31 -11.77
CA SER A 59 -10.28 5.15 -10.32
C SER A 59 -9.79 3.78 -9.83
N PHE A 60 -9.96 2.74 -10.65
CA PHE A 60 -9.35 1.43 -10.43
C PHE A 60 -7.87 1.45 -10.81
N ASN A 61 -7.03 0.91 -9.93
CA ASN A 61 -5.58 0.76 -10.11
C ASN A 61 -5.10 -0.56 -9.49
N PHE A 62 -3.96 -1.08 -9.93
CA PHE A 62 -3.21 -2.14 -9.23
C PHE A 62 -2.52 -1.57 -7.98
N GLU A 63 -2.31 -2.42 -6.98
CA GLU A 63 -1.49 -2.14 -5.80
C GLU A 63 -0.26 -3.04 -5.83
N ASP A 64 0.93 -2.48 -5.99
CA ASP A 64 2.19 -3.22 -5.80
C ASP A 64 2.81 -2.78 -4.48
N ARG A 65 3.08 -3.73 -3.57
CA ARG A 65 3.64 -3.41 -2.27
C ARG A 65 4.83 -4.26 -1.92
N ILE A 66 5.79 -3.64 -1.25
CA ILE A 66 6.90 -4.30 -0.57
C ILE A 66 7.07 -3.71 0.83
N GLY A 67 7.50 -4.54 1.77
CA GLY A 67 7.70 -4.12 3.14
C GLY A 67 8.72 -4.98 3.87
N ALA A 68 9.21 -4.45 4.97
CA ALA A 68 10.09 -5.16 5.88
C ALA A 68 9.83 -4.67 7.31
N GLY A 69 10.08 -5.54 8.29
CA GLY A 69 9.82 -5.19 9.68
C GLY A 69 10.24 -6.24 10.68
N LEU A 70 9.79 -6.03 11.91
CA LEU A 70 9.98 -6.93 13.04
C LEU A 70 8.61 -7.37 13.55
N LYS A 71 8.46 -8.67 13.74
CA LYS A 71 7.32 -9.29 14.43
C LYS A 71 7.75 -9.60 15.86
N PHE A 72 6.93 -9.17 16.83
CA PHE A 72 7.12 -9.43 18.25
C PHE A 72 6.10 -10.47 18.72
N GLY A 73 6.60 -11.58 19.27
CA GLY A 73 5.81 -12.78 19.54
C GLY A 73 5.11 -13.26 18.27
N ASP A 74 3.84 -13.64 18.41
CA ASP A 74 3.01 -14.07 17.27
C ASP A 74 1.92 -13.07 16.88
N THR A 75 1.79 -11.95 17.60
CA THR A 75 0.63 -11.06 17.46
C THR A 75 0.98 -9.66 16.94
N GLN A 76 2.18 -9.13 17.19
CA GLN A 76 2.50 -7.73 16.87
C GLN A 76 3.53 -7.63 15.74
N LYS A 77 3.35 -6.66 14.84
CA LYS A 77 4.35 -6.31 13.81
C LYS A 77 4.54 -4.80 13.75
N VAL A 78 5.78 -4.38 13.59
CA VAL A 78 6.15 -3.01 13.21
C VAL A 78 7.01 -3.08 11.95
N GLY A 79 6.85 -2.13 11.03
CA GLY A 79 7.64 -2.15 9.83
C GLY A 79 7.53 -0.88 9.00
N VAL A 80 8.26 -0.91 7.88
CA VAL A 80 8.17 0.05 6.80
C VAL A 80 7.54 -0.60 5.59
N ARG A 81 6.83 0.19 4.79
CA ARG A 81 6.18 -0.27 3.57
C ARG A 81 6.25 0.78 2.48
N ALA A 82 6.63 0.35 1.29
CA ALA A 82 6.49 1.11 0.06
C ALA A 82 5.36 0.48 -0.76
N THR A 83 4.39 1.28 -1.19
CA THR A 83 3.26 0.83 -2.01
C THR A 83 3.11 1.76 -3.20
N HIS A 84 3.06 1.20 -4.40
CA HIS A 84 2.83 1.91 -5.66
C HIS A 84 1.44 1.55 -6.20
N TYR A 85 0.74 2.53 -6.76
CA TYR A 85 -0.53 2.34 -7.42
C TYR A 85 -0.49 2.92 -8.84
N SER A 86 -0.91 2.13 -9.82
CA SER A 86 -1.06 2.55 -11.22
C SER A 86 -1.98 1.58 -11.99
N ASN A 87 -2.37 1.91 -13.22
CA ASN A 87 -3.24 1.08 -14.05
C ASN A 87 -2.52 0.35 -15.19
N ALA A 88 -1.18 0.25 -15.13
CA ALA A 88 -0.35 -0.41 -16.14
C ALA A 88 -0.55 0.09 -17.59
N GLY A 89 -0.92 1.37 -17.76
CA GLY A 89 -1.16 1.96 -19.08
C GLY A 89 -2.50 1.60 -19.71
N ILE A 90 -3.42 0.97 -18.97
CA ILE A 90 -4.80 0.71 -19.43
C ILE A 90 -5.54 2.04 -19.68
N LYS A 91 -5.21 3.09 -18.92
CA LYS A 91 -5.81 4.42 -19.08
C LYS A 91 -4.79 5.53 -18.84
N GLU A 92 -4.49 6.27 -19.90
CA GLU A 92 -3.63 7.45 -19.86
C GLU A 92 -4.20 8.58 -18.96
N PRO A 93 -3.34 9.39 -18.30
CA PRO A 93 -1.87 9.41 -18.44
C PRO A 93 -1.12 8.41 -17.55
N ASN A 94 -1.81 7.74 -16.63
CA ASN A 94 -1.25 6.74 -15.73
C ASN A 94 0.00 7.20 -14.96
N ASP A 95 -0.04 8.39 -14.37
CA ASP A 95 1.11 8.95 -13.63
C ASP A 95 1.58 8.04 -12.47
N GLY A 96 0.63 7.29 -11.90
CA GLY A 96 0.84 6.48 -10.69
C GLY A 96 1.05 7.32 -9.43
N ILE A 97 1.02 6.68 -8.27
CA ILE A 97 1.32 7.32 -6.98
C ILE A 97 1.88 6.32 -5.96
N GLU A 98 2.78 6.79 -5.10
CA GLU A 98 3.41 5.99 -4.07
C GLU A 98 3.02 6.43 -2.65
N SER A 99 3.00 5.46 -1.75
CA SER A 99 2.96 5.67 -0.30
C SER A 99 4.15 4.99 0.36
N TYR A 100 4.89 5.76 1.15
CA TYR A 100 5.97 5.28 2.01
C TYR A 100 5.53 5.47 3.47
N ALA A 101 5.31 4.36 4.17
CA ALA A 101 4.67 4.39 5.48
C ALA A 101 5.43 3.56 6.51
N LEU A 102 5.43 4.05 7.75
CA LEU A 102 5.60 3.21 8.94
C LEU A 102 4.26 2.57 9.27
N PHE A 103 4.25 1.30 9.69
CA PHE A 103 3.04 0.64 10.11
C PHE A 103 3.23 -0.15 11.40
N TYR A 104 2.11 -0.32 12.09
CA TYR A 104 1.95 -1.23 13.21
C TYR A 104 0.71 -2.09 12.97
N SER A 105 0.76 -3.38 13.34
CA SER A 105 -0.39 -4.27 13.29
C SER A 105 -0.42 -5.19 14.50
N HIS A 106 -1.63 -5.51 14.96
CA HIS A 106 -1.89 -6.47 16.02
C HIS A 106 -2.92 -7.51 15.54
N SER A 107 -2.60 -8.79 15.69
CA SER A 107 -3.54 -9.90 15.47
C SER A 107 -4.18 -10.26 16.81
N ILE A 108 -5.52 -10.27 16.84
CA ILE A 108 -6.36 -10.64 17.98
C ILE A 108 -6.74 -12.12 17.86
#